data_AF-A0A819X005-F1
#
_entry.id   AF-A0A819X005-F1
#
_cell.length_a   1.000
_cell.length_b   1.000
_cell.length_c   1.000
_cell.angle_alpha   90.00
_cell.angle_beta   90.00
_cell.angle_gamma   90.00
#
_symmetry.space_group_name_H-M   'P 1'
#
loop_
_entity.id
_entity.type
_entity.pdbx_description
1 polymer ?
#
loop_
_entity_poly.entity_id
_entity_poly.type
_entity_poly.pdbx_seq_one_letter_code
_entity_poly.pdbx_strand_id
1 'polypeptide(L)'
;MTNQTVANFLTLPVELVYRIMDHQSEFTIICSMGNTLTTLNLGYNQIGQIAVQHLANALQHNKTLTTLDLGHNQIGQIAVQHLANALQHNKTLTTLDLSGNCIGQTGAQHLANALQHNKTLTTLDLGHNQIEQIGAQHLANALQHNKAILIFS
;
A
#
# COMPACT_ATOMS: atom_id res chain seq x y z
N MET A 1 29.36 19.34 -0.78
CA MET A 1 28.17 19.80 -0.03
C MET A 1 27.01 19.83 -1.01
N THR A 2 25.99 19.03 -0.70
CA THR A 2 24.59 19.05 -1.18
C THR A 2 24.31 19.48 -2.62
N ASN A 3 23.90 18.50 -3.44
CA ASN A 3 22.70 18.72 -4.24
C ASN A 3 21.75 17.53 -4.04
N GLN A 4 20.67 17.84 -3.34
CA GLN A 4 19.56 16.97 -3.00
C GLN A 4 18.53 17.11 -4.14
N THR A 5 17.66 16.10 -4.27
CA THR A 5 16.42 16.11 -5.08
C THR A 5 16.56 15.81 -6.57
N VAL A 6 16.63 14.52 -6.89
CA VAL A 6 15.65 13.98 -7.85
C VAL A 6 14.80 13.03 -7.03
N ALA A 7 13.65 13.51 -6.58
CA ALA A 7 12.63 12.60 -6.10
C ALA A 7 12.19 11.81 -7.33
N ASN A 8 12.62 10.54 -7.41
CA ASN A 8 12.23 9.62 -8.45
C ASN A 8 10.75 9.31 -8.25
N PHE A 9 9.90 10.18 -8.77
CA PHE A 9 8.46 10.00 -8.84
C PHE A 9 8.16 9.22 -10.12
N LEU A 10 7.58 8.03 -9.97
CA LEU A 10 7.02 7.31 -11.11
C LEU A 10 5.50 7.44 -11.04
N THR A 11 4.96 8.29 -11.92
CA THR A 11 3.55 8.21 -12.34
C THR A 11 3.55 7.38 -13.61
N LEU A 12 2.99 6.18 -13.56
CA LEU A 12 2.96 5.32 -14.73
C LEU A 12 1.97 5.89 -15.75
N PRO A 13 2.37 6.10 -17.02
CA PRO A 13 1.39 6.36 -18.07
C PRO A 13 0.45 5.16 -18.19
N VAL A 14 -0.82 5.43 -18.47
CA VAL A 14 -1.93 4.46 -18.58
C VAL A 14 -1.58 3.22 -19.43
N GLU A 15 -0.72 3.38 -20.44
CA GLU A 15 -0.26 2.30 -21.31
C GLU A 15 0.67 1.28 -20.60
N LEU A 16 1.46 1.72 -19.60
CA LEU A 16 2.26 0.82 -18.76
C LEU A 16 1.41 0.13 -17.68
N VAL A 17 0.31 0.78 -17.27
CA VAL A 17 -0.69 0.22 -16.36
C VAL A 17 -1.45 -0.93 -17.02
N TYR A 18 -1.82 -0.80 -18.30
CA TYR A 18 -2.47 -1.91 -19.01
C TYR A 18 -1.56 -3.14 -19.17
N ARG A 19 -0.25 -2.95 -19.31
CA ARG A 19 0.72 -4.08 -19.32
C ARG A 19 0.84 -4.79 -17.98
N ILE A 20 0.54 -4.10 -16.87
CA ILE A 20 0.49 -4.68 -15.52
C ILE A 20 -0.74 -5.59 -15.33
N MET A 21 -1.83 -5.35 -16.07
CA MET A 21 -3.11 -6.03 -15.88
C MET A 21 -3.21 -7.40 -16.59
N ASP A 22 -2.40 -7.67 -17.63
CA ASP A 22 -2.72 -8.77 -18.55
C ASP A 22 -1.76 -9.99 -18.58
N HIS A 23 -0.47 -9.89 -18.20
CA HIS A 23 0.43 -11.05 -18.34
C HIS A 23 1.44 -11.24 -17.18
N GLN A 24 1.57 -12.50 -16.75
CA GLN A 24 2.38 -13.02 -15.62
C GLN A 24 3.90 -12.75 -15.66
N SER A 25 4.41 -11.93 -16.57
CA SER A 25 5.84 -11.89 -16.91
C SER A 25 6.52 -10.52 -16.76
N GLU A 26 5.79 -9.43 -16.53
CA GLU A 26 6.39 -8.07 -16.52
C GLU A 26 6.23 -7.27 -15.21
N PHE A 27 5.61 -7.84 -14.17
CA PHE A 27 5.55 -7.18 -12.84
C PHE A 27 6.92 -7.10 -12.14
N THR A 28 7.90 -7.86 -12.62
CA THR A 28 9.32 -7.76 -12.23
C THR A 28 9.88 -6.37 -12.48
N ILE A 29 9.30 -5.57 -13.40
CA ILE A 29 9.85 -4.27 -13.79
C ILE A 29 9.66 -3.20 -12.69
N ILE A 30 8.58 -3.21 -11.91
CA ILE A 30 8.44 -2.27 -10.77
C ILE A 30 9.30 -2.71 -9.58
N CYS A 31 9.47 -4.02 -9.39
CA CYS A 31 10.30 -4.58 -8.32
C CYS A 31 11.81 -4.44 -8.62
N SER A 32 12.19 -4.32 -9.90
CA SER A 32 13.58 -4.16 -10.38
C SER A 32 13.96 -2.73 -10.73
N MET A 33 13.01 -1.78 -10.79
CA MET A 33 13.29 -0.35 -10.92
C MET A 33 13.85 0.23 -9.61
N GLY A 34 15.08 -0.19 -9.30
CA GLY A 34 16.03 0.47 -8.42
C GLY A 34 15.64 0.49 -6.95
N ASN A 35 16.59 0.13 -6.09
CA ASN A 35 16.62 0.59 -4.69
C ASN A 35 16.79 2.14 -4.63
N THR A 36 15.98 2.89 -5.37
CA THR A 36 16.03 4.33 -5.55
C THR A 36 14.63 4.93 -5.71
N LEU A 37 13.60 4.14 -6.08
CA LEU A 37 12.23 4.65 -6.13
C LEU A 37 11.71 4.87 -4.71
N THR A 38 11.24 6.10 -4.45
CA THR A 38 10.70 6.51 -3.15
C THR A 38 9.19 6.70 -3.17
N THR A 39 8.62 7.00 -4.33
CA THR A 39 7.18 7.24 -4.47
C THR A 39 6.64 6.52 -5.70
N LEU A 40 5.56 5.78 -5.49
CA LEU A 40 4.83 5.05 -6.53
C LEU A 40 3.35 5.43 -6.44
N ASN A 41 2.85 6.08 -7.50
CA ASN A 41 1.42 6.37 -7.62
C ASN A 41 0.78 5.39 -8.61
N LEU A 42 -0.16 4.61 -8.10
CA LEU A 42 -1.01 3.71 -8.87
C LEU A 42 -2.50 3.96 -8.59
N GLY A 43 -2.90 5.14 -8.12
CA GLY A 43 -4.31 5.47 -7.91
C GLY A 43 -5.13 5.43 -9.21
N TYR A 44 -6.40 5.00 -9.14
CA TYR A 44 -7.35 4.98 -10.27
C TYR A 44 -6.93 4.10 -11.47
N ASN A 45 -6.25 2.98 -11.22
CA ASN A 45 -5.68 2.11 -12.25
C ASN A 45 -6.32 0.72 -12.35
N GLN A 46 -7.39 0.45 -11.60
CA GLN A 46 -8.07 -0.86 -11.57
C GLN A 46 -7.12 -2.03 -11.32
N ILE A 47 -6.17 -1.87 -10.40
CA ILE A 47 -5.17 -2.89 -10.10
C ILE A 47 -5.87 -4.16 -9.58
N GLY A 48 -5.90 -5.19 -10.42
CA GLY A 48 -6.49 -6.47 -10.06
C GLY A 48 -5.80 -7.14 -8.86
N GLN A 49 -6.50 -8.08 -8.23
CA GLN A 49 -6.04 -8.77 -7.00
C GLN A 49 -4.65 -9.43 -7.15
N ILE A 50 -4.37 -10.00 -8.32
CA ILE A 50 -3.08 -10.64 -8.63
C ILE A 50 -1.94 -9.62 -8.63
N ALA A 51 -2.16 -8.45 -9.23
CA ALA A 51 -1.16 -7.39 -9.26
C ALA A 51 -0.88 -6.85 -7.84
N VAL A 52 -1.90 -6.73 -6.99
CA VAL A 52 -1.73 -6.37 -5.57
C VAL A 52 -0.92 -7.42 -4.81
N GLN A 53 -1.15 -8.71 -5.06
CA GLN A 53 -0.37 -9.78 -4.45
C GLN A 53 1.11 -9.69 -4.83
N HIS A 54 1.43 -9.45 -6.11
CA HIS A 54 2.81 -9.25 -6.54
C HIS A 54 3.44 -7.99 -5.92
N LEU A 55 2.69 -6.89 -5.87
CA LEU A 55 3.13 -5.66 -5.23
C LEU A 55 3.45 -5.86 -3.74
N ALA A 56 2.60 -6.60 -3.03
CA ALA A 56 2.82 -6.94 -1.62
C ALA A 56 4.12 -7.74 -1.42
N ASN A 57 4.35 -8.77 -2.25
CA ASN A 57 5.57 -9.57 -2.20
C ASN A 57 6.82 -8.71 -2.45
N ALA A 58 6.74 -7.76 -3.37
CA ALA A 58 7.82 -6.82 -3.65
C ALA A 58 8.07 -5.86 -2.48
N LEU A 59 6.99 -5.32 -1.92
CA LEU A 59 7.02 -4.36 -0.83
C LEU A 59 7.68 -4.94 0.42
N GLN A 60 7.50 -6.23 0.69
CA GLN A 60 8.15 -6.92 1.82
C GLN A 60 9.68 -6.81 1.81
N HIS A 61 10.30 -6.72 0.63
CA HIS A 61 11.75 -6.65 0.46
C HIS A 61 12.25 -5.27 0.01
N ASN A 62 11.34 -4.37 -0.37
CA ASN A 62 11.70 -3.03 -0.82
C ASN A 62 12.29 -2.21 0.34
N LYS A 63 13.39 -1.48 0.06
CA LYS A 63 14.13 -0.69 1.05
C LYS A 63 14.15 0.81 0.77
N THR A 64 13.40 1.30 -0.22
CA THR A 64 13.46 2.70 -0.63
C THR A 64 12.10 3.38 -0.79
N LEU A 65 11.06 2.61 -1.09
CA LEU A 65 9.72 3.13 -1.24
C LEU A 65 9.21 3.61 0.11
N THR A 66 8.89 4.90 0.18
CA THR A 66 8.33 5.58 1.34
C THR A 66 6.87 5.94 1.14
N THR A 67 6.44 6.14 -0.12
CA THR A 67 5.06 6.52 -0.46
C THR A 67 4.48 5.60 -1.53
N LEU A 68 3.31 5.04 -1.24
CA LEU A 68 2.55 4.20 -2.15
C LEU A 68 1.10 4.66 -2.18
N ASP A 69 0.64 5.08 -3.36
CA ASP A 69 -0.76 5.42 -3.60
C ASP A 69 -1.43 4.30 -4.39
N LEU A 70 -2.45 3.70 -3.79
CA LEU A 70 -3.31 2.66 -4.35
C LEU A 70 -4.78 3.06 -4.32
N GLY A 71 -5.11 4.34 -4.19
CA GLY A 71 -6.49 4.83 -4.10
C GLY A 71 -7.34 4.41 -5.30
N HIS A 72 -8.61 4.10 -5.06
CA HIS A 72 -9.63 3.85 -6.10
C HIS A 72 -9.28 2.74 -7.10
N ASN A 73 -8.78 1.59 -6.62
CA ASN A 73 -8.37 0.45 -7.44
C ASN A 73 -9.23 -0.82 -7.31
N GLN A 74 -10.30 -0.79 -6.50
CA GLN A 74 -11.17 -1.96 -6.28
C GLN A 74 -10.41 -3.21 -5.76
N ILE A 75 -9.38 -3.00 -4.93
CA ILE A 75 -8.52 -4.07 -4.39
C ILE A 75 -9.34 -5.17 -3.68
N GLY A 76 -10.33 -4.77 -2.89
CA GLY A 76 -11.19 -5.67 -2.14
C GLY A 76 -10.53 -6.30 -0.90
N GLN A 77 -11.35 -6.97 -0.09
CA GLN A 77 -10.94 -7.52 1.21
C GLN A 77 -9.92 -8.66 1.14
N ILE A 78 -9.84 -9.41 0.02
CA ILE A 78 -8.91 -10.54 -0.12
C ILE A 78 -7.51 -10.03 -0.45
N ALA A 79 -7.38 -9.16 -1.44
CA ALA A 79 -6.07 -8.71 -1.90
C ALA A 79 -5.38 -7.79 -0.88
N VAL A 80 -6.14 -7.02 -0.09
CA VAL A 80 -5.57 -6.18 0.98
C VAL A 80 -4.90 -7.00 2.10
N GLN A 81 -5.26 -8.28 2.26
CA GLN A 81 -4.56 -9.17 3.19
C GLN A 81 -3.08 -9.33 2.82
N HIS A 82 -2.76 -9.41 1.53
CA HIS A 82 -1.37 -9.49 1.07
C HIS A 82 -0.60 -8.22 1.44
N LEU A 83 -1.19 -7.04 1.23
CA LEU A 83 -0.59 -5.77 1.63
C LEU A 83 -0.40 -5.70 3.15
N ALA A 84 -1.38 -6.13 3.94
CA ALA A 84 -1.28 -6.18 5.40
C ALA A 84 -0.09 -7.06 5.85
N ASN A 85 0.09 -8.23 5.25
CA ASN A 85 1.22 -9.10 5.55
C ASN A 85 2.55 -8.44 5.18
N ALA A 86 2.64 -7.80 4.02
CA ALA A 86 3.84 -7.08 3.60
C ALA A 86 4.20 -5.94 4.56
N LEU A 87 3.20 -5.20 5.05
CA LEU A 87 3.39 -4.12 6.01
C LEU A 87 3.99 -4.60 7.34
N GLN A 88 3.73 -5.83 7.79
CA GLN A 88 4.35 -6.33 9.03
C GLN A 88 5.90 -6.37 8.94
N HIS A 89 6.41 -6.60 7.73
CA HIS A 89 7.84 -6.77 7.46
C HIS A 89 8.50 -5.53 6.87
N ASN A 90 7.79 -4.75 6.05
CA ASN A 90 8.35 -3.55 5.45
C ASN A 90 8.67 -2.51 6.54
N LYS A 91 9.88 -1.94 6.47
CA LYS A 91 10.40 -0.95 7.42
C LYS A 91 10.72 0.40 6.77
N THR A 92 10.21 0.67 5.58
CA THR A 92 10.54 1.89 4.80
C THR A 92 9.33 2.71 4.40
N LEU A 93 8.18 2.07 4.18
CA LEU A 93 6.95 2.75 3.79
C LEU A 93 6.42 3.59 4.96
N THR A 94 6.26 4.88 4.73
CA THR A 94 5.73 5.86 5.69
C THR A 94 4.33 6.31 5.33
N THR A 95 3.97 6.30 4.03
CA THR A 95 2.68 6.77 3.52
C THR A 95 2.03 5.71 2.62
N LEU A 96 0.80 5.36 2.94
CA LEU A 96 -0.02 4.43 2.17
C LEU A 96 -1.43 5.00 1.98
N ASP A 97 -1.83 5.23 0.72
CA ASP A 97 -3.21 5.54 0.37
C ASP A 97 -3.91 4.27 -0.12
N LEU A 98 -4.97 3.88 0.58
CA LEU A 98 -5.84 2.76 0.26
C LEU A 98 -7.30 3.20 0.10
N SER A 99 -7.57 4.50 -0.06
CA SER A 99 -8.92 5.04 -0.18
C SER A 99 -9.70 4.40 -1.35
N GLY A 100 -11.03 4.25 -1.23
CA GLY A 100 -11.88 3.82 -2.34
C GLY A 100 -11.65 2.39 -2.87
N ASN A 101 -11.25 1.45 -2.01
CA ASN A 101 -10.82 0.10 -2.42
C ASN A 101 -11.72 -1.05 -1.96
N CYS A 102 -12.91 -0.79 -1.41
CA CYS A 102 -13.84 -1.82 -0.94
C CYS A 102 -13.20 -2.81 0.06
N ILE A 103 -12.36 -2.31 0.97
CA ILE A 103 -11.62 -3.13 1.95
C ILE A 103 -12.55 -3.85 2.93
N GLY A 104 -13.66 -3.22 3.32
CA GLY A 104 -14.66 -3.80 4.23
C GLY A 104 -14.12 -4.16 5.62
N GLN A 105 -14.93 -4.88 6.39
CA GLN A 105 -14.58 -5.25 7.77
C GLN A 105 -13.39 -6.21 7.87
N THR A 106 -13.34 -7.23 6.99
CA THR A 106 -12.30 -8.27 7.02
C THR A 106 -10.95 -7.70 6.65
N GLY A 107 -10.91 -6.86 5.62
CA GLY A 107 -9.68 -6.16 5.23
C GLY A 107 -9.18 -5.20 6.31
N ALA A 108 -10.10 -4.48 6.97
CA ALA A 108 -9.76 -3.62 8.10
C ALA A 108 -9.14 -4.40 9.28
N GLN A 109 -9.66 -5.61 9.58
CA GLN A 109 -9.07 -6.48 10.59
C GLN A 109 -7.64 -6.90 10.23
N HIS A 110 -7.37 -7.26 8.97
CA HIS A 110 -6.02 -7.59 8.52
C HIS A 110 -5.06 -6.40 8.66
N LEU A 111 -5.49 -5.21 8.25
CA LEU A 111 -4.71 -3.98 8.40
C LEU A 111 -4.46 -3.65 9.88
N ALA A 112 -5.46 -3.79 10.74
CA ALA A 112 -5.31 -3.58 12.18
C ALA A 112 -4.23 -4.50 12.78
N ASN A 113 -4.23 -5.79 12.42
CA ASN A 113 -3.20 -6.73 12.84
C ASN A 113 -1.81 -6.33 12.33
N ALA A 114 -1.70 -5.84 11.08
CA ALA A 114 -0.44 -5.35 10.54
C ALA A 114 0.09 -4.12 11.31
N LEU A 115 -0.80 -3.18 11.66
CA LEU A 115 -0.47 -1.97 12.40
C LEU A 115 0.01 -2.25 13.82
N GLN A 116 -0.37 -3.37 14.45
CA GLN A 116 0.19 -3.73 15.75
C GLN A 116 1.72 -3.92 15.69
N HIS A 117 2.24 -4.39 14.55
CA HIS A 117 3.65 -4.72 14.34
C HIS A 117 4.42 -3.68 13.52
N ASN A 118 3.77 -2.98 12.58
CA ASN A 118 4.43 -1.96 11.78
C ASN A 118 4.63 -0.67 12.61
N LYS A 119 5.88 -0.21 12.71
CA LYS A 119 6.28 1.02 13.42
C LYS A 119 6.90 2.09 12.51
N THR A 120 6.81 1.90 11.20
CA THR A 120 7.35 2.83 10.19
C THR A 120 6.25 3.63 9.50
N LEU A 121 5.08 3.03 9.27
CA LEU A 121 3.96 3.68 8.61
C LEU A 121 3.43 4.80 9.52
N THR A 122 3.42 6.03 9.00
CA THR A 122 2.98 7.23 9.71
C THR A 122 1.68 7.79 9.16
N THR A 123 1.38 7.52 7.90
CA THR A 123 0.17 7.99 7.21
C THR A 123 -0.53 6.82 6.54
N LEU A 124 -1.81 6.63 6.88
CA LEU A 124 -2.68 5.62 6.27
C LEU A 124 -4.04 6.24 5.97
N ASP A 125 -4.44 6.23 4.70
CA ASP A 125 -5.78 6.65 4.27
C ASP A 125 -6.63 5.42 3.92
N LEU A 126 -7.76 5.26 4.61
CA LEU A 126 -8.78 4.24 4.40
C LEU A 126 -10.15 4.85 4.07
N GLY A 127 -10.21 6.11 3.67
CA GLY A 127 -11.43 6.78 3.23
C GLY A 127 -12.18 5.96 2.16
N HIS A 128 -13.51 6.08 2.12
CA HIS A 128 -14.34 5.43 1.09
C HIS A 128 -14.19 3.89 0.96
N ASN A 129 -13.88 3.17 2.04
CA ASN A 129 -13.67 1.71 2.01
C ASN A 129 -14.80 0.82 2.57
N GLN A 130 -15.95 1.41 2.92
CA GLN A 130 -17.08 0.67 3.49
C GLN A 130 -16.69 -0.13 4.75
N ILE A 131 -15.84 0.45 5.60
CA ILE A 131 -15.41 -0.18 6.85
C ILE A 131 -16.54 -0.03 7.88
N GLU A 132 -17.21 -1.14 8.18
CA GLU A 132 -18.28 -1.21 9.17
C GLU A 132 -17.74 -1.15 10.61
N GLN A 133 -18.65 -1.07 11.58
CA GLN A 133 -18.35 -0.86 13.00
C GLN A 133 -17.29 -1.84 13.56
N ILE A 134 -17.37 -3.12 13.20
CA ILE A 134 -16.43 -4.15 13.68
C ILE A 134 -15.02 -3.89 13.13
N GLY A 135 -14.90 -3.59 11.84
CA GLY A 135 -13.61 -3.23 11.23
C GLY A 135 -13.02 -1.96 11.82
N ALA A 136 -13.86 -0.95 12.07
CA ALA A 136 -13.46 0.29 12.72
C ALA A 136 -12.97 0.05 14.16
N GLN A 137 -13.61 -0.84 14.92
CA GLN A 137 -13.18 -1.22 16.27
C GLN A 137 -11.81 -1.91 16.27
N HIS A 138 -11.55 -2.80 15.32
CA HIS A 138 -10.21 -3.41 15.17
C HIS A 138 -9.14 -2.36 14.89
N LEU A 139 -9.40 -1.43 13.98
CA LEU A 139 -8.47 -0.34 13.66
C LEU A 139 -8.23 0.57 14.87
N ALA A 140 -9.29 0.97 15.57
CA ALA A 140 -9.19 1.79 16.78
C ALA A 140 -8.32 1.12 17.86
N ASN A 141 -8.53 -0.17 18.12
CA ASN A 141 -7.73 -0.94 19.07
C ASN A 141 -6.25 -0.99 18.65
N ALA A 142 -5.96 -1.21 17.36
CA ALA A 142 -4.59 -1.22 16.87
C ALA A 142 -3.92 0.16 17.03
N LEU A 143 -4.63 1.25 16.70
CA LEU A 143 -4.14 2.62 16.79
C LEU A 143 -3.92 3.08 18.24
N GLN A 144 -4.67 2.56 19.21
CA GLN A 144 -4.44 2.84 20.63
C GLN A 144 -3.01 2.48 21.06
N HIS A 145 -2.48 1.37 20.52
CA HIS A 145 -1.15 0.84 20.84
C HIS A 145 -0.08 1.18 19.79
N ASN A 146 -0.46 1.56 18.57
CA ASN A 146 0.49 1.98 17.55
C ASN A 146 0.73 3.50 17.60
N LYS A 147 1.91 3.92 18.05
CA LYS A 147 2.31 5.33 18.11
C LYS A 147 3.03 5.84 16.85
N ALA A 148 3.24 4.99 15.85
CA ALA A 148 3.87 5.39 14.60
C ALA A 148 2.91 6.13 13.67
N ILE A 149 1.63 5.73 13.64
CA ILE A 149 0.59 6.40 12.84
C ILE A 149 0.30 7.77 13.44
N LEU A 150 0.50 8.81 12.64
CA LEU A 150 0.26 10.21 12.99
C LEU A 150 -0.97 10.75 12.26
N ILE A 151 -1.21 10.28 11.04
CA ILE A 151 -2.31 10.69 10.17
C ILE A 151 -3.07 9.43 9.76
N PHE A 152 -4.36 9.41 10.09
CA PHE A 152 -5.28 8.33 9.77
C PHE A 152 -6.60 8.94 9.28
N SER A 153 -7.12 8.46 8.16
CA SER A 153 -8.34 8.98 7.54
C SER A 153 -9.26 7.85 7.07
#